data_AF-A0A1I1B1V2-F1
#
_entry.id   AF-A0A1I1B1V2-F1
#
_cell.length_a   1.000
_cell.length_b   1.000
_cell.length_c   1.000
_cell.angle_alpha   90.00
_cell.angle_beta   90.00
_cell.angle_gamma   90.00
#
_symmetry.space_group_name_H-M   'P 1'
#
loop_
_entity.id
_entity.type
_entity.pdbx_description
1 polymer ?
#
loop_
_entity_poly.entity_id
_entity_poly.type
_entity_poly.pdbx_seq_one_letter_code
_entity_poly.pdbx_strand_id
1 'polypeptide(L)' 'INLAPDRLVEILCKREQRYVGAQLAFSFERKRIMLQETEVTRGLVGRYVETYAYADGRLDVRWKGYSLPYTVFDRDQ' A
#
# COMPACT_ATOMS: atom_id res chain seq x y z
N ILE A 1 24.33 -7.40 17.80
CA ILE A 1 23.19 -8.14 17.18
C ILE A 1 23.57 -8.41 15.73
N ASN A 2 23.82 -9.67 15.38
CA ASN A 2 23.94 -10.11 13.98
C ASN A 2 22.52 -10.41 13.51
N LEU A 3 21.88 -9.47 12.82
CA LEU A 3 20.58 -9.73 12.23
C LEU A 3 20.79 -10.30 10.83
N ALA A 4 20.22 -11.47 10.55
CA ALA A 4 20.23 -12.02 9.20
C ALA A 4 19.66 -10.98 8.21
N PRO A 5 20.25 -10.79 7.02
CA PRO A 5 19.84 -9.76 6.06
C PRO A 5 18.33 -9.76 5.77
N ASP A 6 17.73 -10.94 5.70
CA ASP A 6 16.30 -11.12 5.42
C ASP A 6 15.38 -10.54 6.50
N ARG A 7 15.88 -10.42 7.75
CA ARG A 7 15.12 -9.83 8.87
C ARG A 7 15.22 -8.30 8.89
N LEU A 8 16.24 -7.70 8.28
CA LEU A 8 16.37 -6.24 8.18
C LEU A 8 15.34 -5.66 7.19
N VAL A 9 14.97 -6.43 6.15
CA VAL A 9 13.95 -6.03 5.17
C VAL A 9 12.57 -5.86 5.83
N GLU A 10 12.24 -6.67 6.84
CA GLU A 10 11.01 -6.52 7.62
C GLU A 10 11.05 -5.30 8.57
N ILE A 11 12.24 -4.87 8.99
CA ILE A 11 12.43 -3.78 9.96
C ILE A 11 12.45 -2.40 9.27
N LEU A 12 12.93 -2.33 8.03
CA LEU A 12 13.10 -1.07 7.29
C LEU A 12 12.09 -0.98 6.15
N CYS A 13 10.86 -0.55 6.47
CA CYS A 13 9.88 -0.12 5.47
C CYS A 13 9.53 1.36 5.66
N LYS A 14 9.34 2.09 4.56
CA LYS A 14 8.79 3.45 4.62
C LYS A 14 7.28 3.35 4.86
N ARG A 15 6.81 3.96 5.95
CA ARG A 15 5.40 4.01 6.32
C ARG A 15 4.83 5.39 6.01
N GLU A 16 3.72 5.42 5.29
CA GLU A 16 3.03 6.66 4.93
C GLU A 16 1.52 6.46 4.98
N GLN A 17 0.77 7.56 5.05
CA GLN A 17 -0.66 7.56 4.84
C GLN A 17 -1.00 8.03 3.43
N ARG A 18 -1.94 7.36 2.77
CA ARG A 18 -2.42 7.71 1.43
C ARG A 18 -3.92 7.92 1.43
N TYR A 19 -4.34 9.05 0.88
CA TYR A 19 -5.75 9.39 0.72
C TYR A 19 -6.37 8.58 -0.41
N VAL A 20 -7.46 7.88 -0.12
CA VAL A 20 -8.20 7.07 -1.08
C VAL A 20 -9.26 7.94 -1.77
N GLY A 21 -9.08 8.15 -3.07
CA GLY A 21 -10.00 8.93 -3.89
C GLY A 21 -11.28 8.17 -4.26
N ALA A 22 -12.18 8.84 -5.00
CA ALA A 22 -13.49 8.32 -5.39
C ALA A 22 -13.46 7.01 -6.19
N GLN A 23 -12.36 6.72 -6.90
CA GLN A 23 -12.18 5.48 -7.68
C GLN A 23 -11.45 4.39 -6.89
N LEU A 24 -11.52 4.43 -5.55
CA LEU A 24 -10.77 3.52 -4.65
C LEU A 24 -9.27 3.48 -4.96
N ALA A 25 -8.71 4.64 -5.32
CA ALA A 25 -7.35 4.71 -5.84
C ALA A 25 -6.54 5.84 -5.19
N PHE A 26 -5.22 5.66 -5.18
CA PHE A 26 -4.25 6.67 -4.78
C PHE A 26 -2.97 6.53 -5.62
N SER A 27 -2.21 7.62 -5.75
CA SER A 27 -0.90 7.58 -6.42
C SER A 27 0.16 7.03 -5.47
N PHE A 28 1.11 6.23 -5.98
CA PHE A 28 2.30 5.74 -5.28
C PHE A 28 3.44 5.60 -6.28
N GLU A 29 4.58 6.29 -6.06
CA GLU A 29 5.77 6.20 -6.92
C GLU A 29 5.47 6.27 -8.42
N ARG A 30 4.74 7.31 -8.86
CA ARG A 30 4.24 7.51 -10.24
C ARG A 30 3.24 6.48 -10.76
N LYS A 31 3.02 5.39 -10.03
CA LYS A 31 1.99 4.39 -10.31
C LYS A 31 0.67 4.79 -9.67
N ARG A 32 -0.41 4.23 -10.18
CA ARG A 32 -1.74 4.34 -9.57
C ARG A 32 -2.10 3.02 -8.92
N ILE A 33 -2.35 3.04 -7.62
CA ILE A 33 -2.81 1.87 -6.86
C ILE A 33 -4.33 1.92 -6.81
N MET A 34 -4.98 0.83 -7.18
CA MET A 34 -6.43 0.67 -7.11
C MET A 34 -6.77 -0.44 -6.13
N LEU A 35 -7.44 -0.12 -5.03
CA LEU A 35 -7.94 -1.12 -4.11
C LEU A 35 -9.00 -1.96 -4.82
N GLN A 36 -8.96 -3.28 -4.66
CA GLN A 36 -10.06 -4.13 -5.12
C GLN A 36 -11.32 -3.80 -4.32
N GLU A 37 -12.47 -3.77 -4.98
CA GLU A 37 -13.73 -3.47 -4.33
C GLU A 37 -14.19 -4.65 -3.46
N THR A 38 -14.38 -4.38 -2.17
CA THR A 38 -14.82 -5.31 -1.14
C THR A 38 -15.78 -4.58 -0.20
N GLU A 39 -16.44 -5.30 0.71
CA GLU A 39 -17.27 -4.66 1.74
C GLU A 39 -16.49 -3.64 2.58
N VAL A 40 -15.23 -3.93 2.88
CA VAL A 40 -14.35 -3.02 3.64
C VAL A 40 -13.92 -1.84 2.78
N THR A 41 -13.39 -2.08 1.58
CA THR A 41 -12.75 -1.04 0.77
C THR A 41 -13.76 -0.02 0.22
N ARG A 42 -15.02 -0.41 -0.03
CA ARG A 42 -16.10 0.52 -0.42
C ARG A 42 -16.24 1.69 0.57
N GLY A 43 -16.07 1.43 1.87
CA GLY A 43 -16.14 2.46 2.92
C GLY A 43 -14.90 3.33 3.06
N LEU A 44 -13.84 3.09 2.27
CA LEU A 44 -12.57 3.80 2.39
C LEU A 44 -12.46 5.02 1.48
N VAL A 45 -13.43 5.28 0.60
CA VAL A 45 -13.47 6.54 -0.17
C VAL A 45 -13.43 7.73 0.79
N GLY A 46 -12.51 8.65 0.55
CA GLY A 46 -12.31 9.82 1.40
C GLY A 46 -11.57 9.54 2.71
N ARG A 47 -11.01 8.34 2.90
CA ARG A 47 -10.23 7.96 4.07
C ARG A 47 -8.75 7.84 3.72
N TYR A 48 -7.92 7.71 4.76
CA TYR A 48 -6.49 7.43 4.63
C TYR A 48 -6.21 5.97 4.95
N VAL A 49 -5.43 5.30 4.12
CA VAL A 49 -4.87 3.96 4.38
C VAL A 49 -3.39 4.08 4.70
N GLU A 50 -2.82 3.08 5.36
CA GLU A 50 -1.39 3.00 5.59
C GLU A 50 -0.71 2.26 4.43
N THR A 51 0.44 2.75 3.97
CA THR A 51 1.28 2.05 3.00
C THR A 51 2.63 1.72 3.61
N TYR A 52 3.08 0.49 3.38
CA TYR A 52 4.36 -0.03 3.80
C TYR A 52 5.16 -0.33 2.53
N ALA A 53 6.10 0.55 2.19
CA ALA A 53 7.00 0.36 1.05
C ALA A 53 8.30 -0.28 1.56
N TYR A 54 8.56 -1.49 1.11
CA TYR A 54 9.73 -2.29 1.49
C TYR A 54 10.89 -2.01 0.54
N ALA A 55 12.13 -2.23 1.02
CA ALA A 55 13.34 -1.99 0.23
C ALA A 55 13.46 -2.90 -1.01
N ASP A 56 12.75 -4.04 -1.02
CA ASP A 56 12.65 -4.96 -2.17
C ASP A 56 11.64 -4.50 -3.23
N GLY A 57 11.02 -3.32 -3.05
CA GLY A 57 10.02 -2.78 -3.96
C GLY A 57 8.61 -3.29 -3.72
N ARG A 58 8.39 -4.17 -2.74
CA ARG A 58 7.05 -4.60 -2.35
C ARG A 58 6.29 -3.44 -1.71
N LEU A 59 5.01 -3.34 -2.03
CA LEU A 59 4.06 -2.46 -1.36
C LEU A 59 3.06 -3.33 -0.57
N ASP A 60 2.74 -2.94 0.64
CA ASP A 60 1.61 -3.48 1.40
C ASP A 60 0.70 -2.32 1.80
N VAL A 61 -0.59 -2.45 1.48
CA VAL A 61 -1.59 -1.41 1.75
C VAL A 61 -2.47 -1.92 2.87
N ARG A 62 -2.54 -1.19 3.98
CA ARG A 62 -3.22 -1.65 5.20
C ARG A 62 -4.32 -0.72 5.67
N TRP A 63 -5.35 -1.33 6.24
CA TRP A 63 -6.39 -0.65 6.98
C TRP A 63 -6.59 -1.34 8.32
N LYS A 64 -6.44 -0.58 9.42
CA LYS A 64 -6.53 -1.11 10.80
C LYS A 64 -5.64 -2.34 11.01
N GLY A 65 -4.44 -2.34 10.42
CA GLY A 65 -3.48 -3.44 10.51
C GLY A 65 -3.70 -4.60 9.53
N TYR A 66 -4.80 -4.63 8.78
CA TYR A 66 -5.08 -5.70 7.79
C TYR A 66 -4.67 -5.29 6.39
N SER A 67 -3.99 -6.18 5.66
CA SER A 67 -3.64 -5.98 4.25
C SER A 67 -4.88 -5.97 3.37
N LEU A 68 -4.92 -5.00 2.45
CA LEU A 68 -5.98 -4.80 1.48
C LEU A 68 -5.50 -5.30 0.11
N PRO A 69 -6.32 -6.04 -0.63
CA PRO A 69 -6.01 -6.39 -2.00
C PRO A 69 -6.07 -5.17 -2.91
N TYR A 70 -5.13 -5.09 -3.86
CA TYR A 70 -5.05 -3.98 -4.82
C TYR A 70 -4.45 -4.45 -6.15
N THR A 71 -4.65 -3.64 -7.18
CA THR A 71 -3.95 -3.74 -8.46
C THR A 71 -3.10 -2.50 -8.68
N VAL A 72 -2.03 -2.65 -9.46
CA VAL A 72 -1.15 -1.56 -9.85
C VAL A 72 -1.45 -1.23 -11.30
N PHE A 73 -1.87 0.00 -11.55
CA PHE A 73 -1.98 0.54 -12.89
C PHE A 73 -0.74 1.39 -13.18
N ASP A 74 0.10 0.88 -14.07
CA ASP A 74 1.21 1.63 -14.63
C ASP A 74 0.74 2.34 -15.89
N ARG A 75 0.96 3.65 -15.96
CA ARG A 75 0.46 4.49 -17.06
C ARG A 75 1.33 4.37 -18.33
N ASP A 76 2.49 3.73 -18.19
CA ASP A 76 3.48 3.54 -19.26
C ASP A 76 3.29 2.22 -20.05
N GLN A 77 2.13 1.56 -19.93
CA GLN A 77 1.78 0.33 -20.65
C GLN A 77 0.60 0.54 -21.61
#